data_AF-A0A131XB55-F1
#
_entry.id   AF-A0A131XB55-F1
#
_cell.length_a   1.000
_cell.length_b   1.000
_cell.length_c   1.000
_cell.angle_alpha   90.00
_cell.angle_beta   90.00
_cell.angle_gamma   90.00
#
_symmetry.space_group_name_H-M   'P 1'
#
loop_
_entity.id
_entity.type
_entity.pdbx_description
1 polymer ?
#
loop_
_entity_poly.entity_id
_entity_poly.type
_entity_poly.pdbx_seq_one_letter_code
_entity_poly.pdbx_strand_id
1 'polypeptide(L)'
;MQDAAFFWSMMFLVLAGASGLGHFFRTLGVGIAGENLTFRLRVAVLANILRQHIGWFDEESHSSATLASRLATDVPVVKTAAGYRLAVMFTALVTLGTSLSLAFAFGWKLALALVAIVPILALAGGLQLRVEKASQRRDAHLMSHAVQVTTESIENIRAVQELNLEPTFFGLFVSHLLVPFIESKKRSILFALAFAFSQGVMFLVYGCAFRLGAFLVTRGEMEATNVYRVFFTMAFSAVSVGQWTSMLPDYLRARLSAGLVFNLLEAETEIDGYSDGGMRPDVSSRVSLKGVTFAYPSRPQ
;
A
#
# COMPACT_ATOMS: atom_id res chain seq x y z
N MET A 1 -9.77 -19.28 -43.86
CA MET A 1 -8.93 -18.39 -43.02
C MET A 1 -9.71 -17.17 -42.52
N GLN A 2 -10.50 -16.50 -43.36
CA GLN A 2 -11.32 -15.34 -42.94
C GLN A 2 -12.37 -15.68 -41.87
N ASP A 3 -13.05 -16.83 -41.98
CA ASP A 3 -14.07 -17.24 -40.98
C ASP A 3 -13.46 -17.51 -39.59
N ALA A 4 -12.28 -18.11 -39.53
CA ALA A 4 -11.56 -18.33 -38.27
C ALA A 4 -11.08 -17.02 -37.65
N ALA A 5 -10.58 -16.09 -38.46
CA ALA A 5 -10.19 -14.76 -37.99
C ALA A 5 -11.39 -13.97 -37.45
N PHE A 6 -12.54 -14.04 -38.14
CA PHE A 6 -13.79 -13.44 -37.69
C PHE A 6 -14.30 -14.06 -36.39
N PHE A 7 -14.22 -15.38 -36.25
CA PHE A 7 -14.59 -16.07 -35.02
C PHE A 7 -13.72 -15.62 -33.83
N TRP A 8 -12.39 -15.62 -33.96
CA TRP A 8 -11.49 -15.21 -32.87
C TRP A 8 -11.61 -13.73 -32.53
N SER A 9 -11.81 -12.85 -33.52
CA SER A 9 -12.04 -11.43 -33.25
C SER A 9 -13.36 -11.19 -32.50
N MET A 10 -14.42 -11.92 -32.84
CA MET A 10 -15.70 -11.85 -32.13
C MET A 10 -15.59 -12.44 -30.71
N MET A 11 -14.79 -13.50 -30.51
CA MET A 11 -14.50 -14.04 -29.17
C MET A 11 -13.76 -13.05 -28.27
N PHE A 12 -12.85 -12.23 -28.81
CA PHE A 12 -12.25 -11.15 -28.03
C PHE A 12 -13.29 -10.11 -27.58
N LEU A 13 -14.30 -9.81 -28.40
CA LEU A 13 -15.38 -8.90 -28.04
C LEU A 13 -16.27 -9.49 -26.93
N VAL A 14 -16.58 -10.79 -27.01
CA VAL A 14 -17.30 -11.51 -25.96
C VAL A 14 -16.50 -11.52 -24.65
N LEU A 15 -15.20 -11.80 -24.71
CA LEU A 15 -14.29 -11.75 -23.55
C LEU A 15 -14.21 -10.35 -22.94
N ALA A 16 -14.16 -9.30 -23.76
CA ALA A 16 -14.16 -7.92 -23.29
C ALA A 16 -15.47 -7.57 -22.57
N GLY A 17 -16.61 -7.97 -23.12
CA GLY A 17 -17.92 -7.79 -22.48
C GLY A 17 -18.02 -8.53 -21.15
N ALA A 18 -17.64 -9.81 -21.12
CA ALA A 18 -17.66 -10.63 -19.90
C ALA A 18 -16.70 -10.10 -18.83
N SER A 19 -15.47 -9.70 -19.22
CA SER A 19 -14.48 -9.10 -18.33
C SER A 19 -14.96 -7.76 -17.77
N GLY A 20 -15.54 -6.90 -18.62
CA GLY A 20 -16.12 -5.63 -18.22
C GLY A 20 -17.23 -5.79 -17.18
N LEU A 21 -18.17 -6.70 -17.42
CA LEU A 21 -19.22 -7.07 -16.47
C LEU A 21 -18.63 -7.60 -15.16
N GLY A 22 -17.66 -8.52 -15.23
CA GLY A 22 -16.98 -9.07 -14.06
C GLY A 22 -16.28 -8.00 -13.23
N HIS A 23 -15.53 -7.10 -13.86
CA HIS A 23 -14.88 -5.99 -13.18
C HIS A 23 -15.88 -5.00 -12.58
N PHE A 24 -16.99 -4.74 -13.27
CA PHE A 24 -18.06 -3.86 -12.78
C PHE A 24 -18.68 -4.41 -11.50
N PHE A 25 -19.17 -5.66 -11.52
CA PHE A 25 -19.77 -6.28 -10.34
C PHE A 25 -18.78 -6.44 -9.19
N ARG A 26 -17.54 -6.82 -9.47
CA ARG A 26 -16.47 -6.90 -8.46
C ARG A 26 -16.27 -5.55 -7.78
N THR A 27 -16.14 -4.48 -8.56
CA THR A 27 -15.84 -3.14 -8.03
C THR A 27 -17.03 -2.58 -7.25
N LEU A 28 -18.25 -2.79 -7.74
CA LEU A 28 -19.47 -2.41 -7.02
C LEU A 28 -19.63 -3.17 -5.71
N GLY A 29 -19.51 -4.50 -5.72
CA GLY A 29 -19.69 -5.32 -4.53
C GLY A 29 -18.68 -4.97 -3.44
N VAL A 30 -17.40 -4.85 -3.82
CA VAL A 30 -16.33 -4.44 -2.90
C VAL A 30 -16.48 -2.99 -2.45
N GLY A 31 -16.95 -2.10 -3.32
CA GLY A 31 -17.23 -0.71 -2.97
C GLY A 31 -18.33 -0.58 -1.90
N ILE A 32 -19.48 -1.20 -2.14
CA ILE A 32 -20.63 -1.17 -1.21
C ILE A 32 -20.26 -1.83 0.13
N ALA A 33 -19.62 -3.00 0.10
CA ALA A 33 -19.17 -3.67 1.32
C ALA A 33 -18.15 -2.81 2.09
N GLY A 34 -17.24 -2.15 1.36
CA GLY A 34 -16.25 -1.24 1.94
C GLY A 34 -16.87 -0.03 2.63
N GLU A 35 -17.85 0.63 2.01
CA GLU A 35 -18.55 1.77 2.63
C GLU A 35 -19.34 1.36 3.86
N ASN A 36 -20.07 0.24 3.79
CA ASN A 36 -20.83 -0.28 4.92
C ASN A 36 -19.91 -0.63 6.10
N LEU A 37 -18.73 -1.21 5.83
CA LEU A 37 -17.73 -1.48 6.85
C LEU A 37 -17.19 -0.19 7.48
N THR A 38 -16.84 0.82 6.67
CA THR A 38 -16.40 2.12 7.19
C THR A 38 -17.45 2.79 8.05
N PHE A 39 -18.71 2.78 7.62
CA PHE A 39 -19.82 3.36 8.38
C PHE A 39 -19.96 2.68 9.75
N ARG A 40 -20.04 1.34 9.77
CA ARG A 40 -20.17 0.56 11.01
C ARG A 40 -18.98 0.78 11.95
N LEU A 41 -17.75 0.74 11.42
CA LEU A 41 -16.55 0.98 12.23
C LEU A 41 -16.54 2.41 12.79
N ARG A 42 -16.87 3.43 12.00
CA ARG A 42 -16.91 4.81 12.49
C ARG A 42 -17.92 4.99 13.62
N VAL A 43 -19.12 4.45 13.45
CA VAL A 43 -20.17 4.54 14.47
C VAL A 43 -19.75 3.80 15.73
N ALA A 44 -19.26 2.57 15.61
CA ALA A 44 -18.89 1.75 16.77
C ALA A 44 -17.69 2.34 17.54
N VAL A 45 -16.66 2.81 16.82
CA VAL A 45 -15.49 3.44 17.44
C VAL A 45 -15.87 4.76 18.09
N LEU A 46 -16.67 5.60 17.42
CA LEU A 46 -17.13 6.87 18.01
C LEU A 46 -17.99 6.62 19.27
N ALA A 47 -18.89 5.63 19.22
CA ALA A 47 -19.69 5.26 20.38
C ALA A 47 -18.81 4.80 21.55
N ASN A 48 -17.77 3.99 21.28
CA ASN A 48 -16.85 3.57 22.34
C ASN A 48 -16.02 4.72 22.89
N ILE A 49 -15.52 5.63 22.03
CA ILE A 49 -14.80 6.84 22.46
C ILE A 49 -15.68 7.67 23.40
N LEU A 50 -16.96 7.89 23.07
CA LEU A 50 -17.89 8.68 23.90
C LEU A 50 -18.26 7.99 25.22
N ARG A 51 -18.00 6.69 25.37
CA ARG A 51 -18.22 5.91 26.60
C ARG A 51 -17.01 5.96 27.54
N GLN A 52 -15.84 6.38 27.06
CA GLN A 52 -14.63 6.46 27.88
C GLN A 52 -14.76 7.53 28.98
N HIS A 53 -14.22 7.20 30.16
CA HIS A 53 -14.13 8.11 31.29
C HIS A 53 -13.21 9.33 31.02
N ILE A 54 -13.42 10.43 31.75
CA ILE A 54 -12.72 11.70 31.49
C ILE A 54 -11.18 11.57 31.58
N GLY A 55 -10.68 10.76 32.52
CA GLY A 55 -9.25 10.56 32.73
C GLY A 55 -8.54 9.88 31.55
N TRP A 56 -9.27 9.14 30.71
CA TRP A 56 -8.72 8.56 29.49
C TRP A 56 -8.33 9.64 28.47
N PHE A 57 -9.10 10.73 28.40
CA PHE A 57 -8.84 11.86 27.50
C PHE A 57 -7.72 12.78 27.99
N ASP A 58 -7.25 12.63 29.24
CA ASP A 58 -6.13 13.40 29.78
C ASP A 58 -4.78 12.93 29.21
N GLU A 59 -4.73 11.75 28.58
CA GLU A 59 -3.53 11.25 27.89
C GLU A 59 -3.37 11.93 26.52
N GLU A 60 -2.17 12.43 26.19
CA GLU A 60 -1.91 13.13 24.92
C GLU A 60 -2.26 12.27 23.68
N SER A 61 -2.08 10.95 23.80
CA SER A 61 -2.42 9.97 22.77
C SER A 61 -3.92 9.88 22.47
N HIS A 62 -4.76 10.27 23.42
CA HIS A 62 -6.22 10.25 23.38
C HIS A 62 -6.84 11.65 23.36
N SER A 63 -6.06 12.68 23.00
CA SER A 63 -6.62 14.01 22.78
C SER A 63 -7.70 14.00 21.70
N SER A 64 -8.69 14.87 21.83
CA SER A 64 -9.83 14.96 20.90
C SER A 64 -9.38 15.18 19.45
N ALA A 65 -8.33 15.98 19.23
CA ALA A 65 -7.74 16.21 17.92
C ALA A 65 -7.09 14.93 17.34
N THR A 66 -6.34 14.19 18.16
CA THR A 66 -5.72 12.92 17.75
C THR A 66 -6.79 11.88 17.39
N LEU A 67 -7.83 11.73 18.22
CA LEU A 67 -8.91 10.78 17.99
C LEU A 67 -9.75 11.13 16.75
N ALA A 68 -10.08 12.41 16.56
CA ALA A 68 -10.77 12.87 15.36
C ALA A 68 -9.94 12.59 14.10
N SER A 69 -8.63 12.85 14.16
CA SER A 69 -7.70 12.53 13.07
C SER A 69 -7.65 11.04 12.77
N ARG A 70 -7.54 10.16 13.79
CA ARG A 70 -7.56 8.70 13.63
C ARG A 70 -8.86 8.22 13.00
N LEU A 71 -10.01 8.71 13.44
CA LEU A 71 -11.31 8.35 12.88
C LEU A 71 -11.45 8.77 11.40
N ALA A 72 -10.86 9.93 11.05
CA ALA A 72 -10.86 10.45 9.69
C ALA A 72 -9.87 9.73 8.76
N THR A 73 -8.71 9.29 9.27
CA THR A 73 -7.59 8.78 8.45
C THR A 73 -7.44 7.26 8.52
N ASP A 74 -7.43 6.66 9.70
CA ASP A 74 -7.18 5.22 9.86
C ASP A 74 -8.37 4.36 9.42
N VAL A 75 -9.61 4.77 9.72
CA VAL A 75 -10.80 3.98 9.35
C VAL A 75 -10.97 3.82 7.83
N PRO A 76 -10.79 4.86 7.00
CA PRO A 76 -10.76 4.69 5.54
C PRO A 76 -9.62 3.80 5.05
N VAL A 77 -8.45 3.87 5.69
CA VAL A 77 -7.32 3.01 5.33
C VAL A 77 -7.66 1.53 5.55
N VAL A 78 -8.37 1.18 6.64
CA VAL A 78 -8.88 -0.18 6.89
C VAL A 78 -9.78 -0.67 5.74
N LYS A 79 -10.70 0.17 5.27
CA LYS A 79 -11.58 -0.15 4.11
C LYS A 79 -10.78 -0.48 2.86
N THR A 80 -9.76 0.32 2.55
CA THR A 80 -8.96 0.08 1.32
C THR A 80 -8.27 -1.28 1.34
N ALA A 81 -7.87 -1.76 2.51
CA ALA A 81 -7.29 -3.09 2.66
C ALA A 81 -8.31 -4.22 2.70
N ALA A 82 -9.36 -4.09 3.51
CA ALA A 82 -10.38 -5.13 3.67
C ALA A 82 -11.22 -5.34 2.40
N GLY A 83 -11.40 -4.29 1.60
CA GLY A 83 -12.15 -4.34 0.34
C GLY A 83 -11.26 -4.55 -0.89
N TYR A 84 -10.83 -3.43 -1.48
CA TYR A 84 -10.24 -3.41 -2.82
C TYR A 84 -8.95 -4.22 -2.93
N ARG A 85 -8.03 -4.07 -1.98
CA ARG A 85 -6.74 -4.76 -2.04
C ARG A 85 -6.92 -6.26 -1.87
N LEU A 86 -7.73 -6.71 -0.92
CA LEU A 86 -8.03 -8.14 -0.75
C LEU A 86 -8.62 -8.75 -2.03
N ALA A 87 -9.54 -8.04 -2.69
CA ALA A 87 -10.07 -8.46 -3.99
C ALA A 87 -8.99 -8.57 -5.07
N VAL A 88 -8.07 -7.62 -5.16
CA VAL A 88 -6.92 -7.68 -6.09
C VAL A 88 -5.99 -8.84 -5.75
N MET A 89 -5.74 -9.11 -4.47
CA MET A 89 -4.92 -10.24 -4.03
C MET A 89 -5.55 -11.57 -4.41
N PHE A 90 -6.86 -11.70 -4.20
CA PHE A 90 -7.61 -12.88 -4.63
C PHE A 90 -7.56 -13.07 -6.14
N THR A 91 -7.77 -12.00 -6.93
CA THR A 91 -7.63 -12.05 -8.39
C THR A 91 -6.22 -12.49 -8.80
N ALA A 92 -5.17 -11.95 -8.19
CA ALA A 92 -3.79 -12.33 -8.50
C ALA A 92 -3.51 -13.81 -8.21
N LEU A 93 -4.03 -14.34 -7.10
CA LEU A 93 -3.90 -15.77 -6.75
C LEU A 93 -4.64 -16.67 -7.75
N VAL A 94 -5.86 -16.31 -8.14
CA VAL A 94 -6.63 -17.06 -9.14
C VAL A 94 -5.94 -17.00 -10.50
N THR A 95 -5.46 -15.83 -10.93
CA THR A 95 -4.73 -15.66 -12.19
C THR A 95 -3.44 -16.48 -12.20
N LEU A 96 -2.68 -16.47 -11.10
CA LEU A 96 -1.47 -17.29 -10.97
C LEU A 96 -1.77 -18.78 -11.01
N GLY A 97 -2.77 -19.24 -10.26
CA GLY A 97 -3.15 -20.65 -10.22
C GLY A 97 -3.58 -21.12 -11.60
N THR A 98 -4.50 -20.38 -12.24
CA THR A 98 -5.00 -20.70 -13.58
C THR A 98 -3.91 -20.64 -14.65
N SER A 99 -3.03 -19.64 -14.64
CA SER A 99 -1.94 -19.52 -15.62
C SER A 99 -0.94 -20.66 -15.47
N LEU A 100 -0.58 -21.03 -14.24
CA LEU A 100 0.37 -22.09 -13.97
C LEU A 100 -0.19 -23.44 -14.38
N SER A 101 -1.45 -23.73 -14.02
CA SER A 101 -2.15 -24.94 -14.46
C SER A 101 -2.23 -25.04 -15.98
N LEU A 102 -2.57 -23.95 -16.67
CA LEU A 102 -2.66 -23.91 -18.13
C LEU A 102 -1.29 -24.12 -18.80
N ALA A 103 -0.25 -23.50 -18.26
CA ALA A 103 1.12 -23.63 -18.75
C ALA A 103 1.64 -25.08 -18.62
N PHE A 104 1.40 -25.73 -17.47
CA PHE A 104 1.75 -27.13 -17.28
C PHE A 104 0.94 -28.09 -18.15
N ALA A 105 -0.34 -27.78 -18.40
CA ALA A 105 -1.20 -28.62 -19.25
C ALA A 105 -0.76 -28.64 -20.72
N PHE A 106 -0.38 -27.48 -21.29
CA PHE A 106 0.00 -27.38 -22.71
C PHE A 106 1.48 -27.62 -23.00
N GLY A 107 2.36 -27.49 -22.01
CA GLY A 107 3.80 -27.61 -22.23
C GLY A 107 4.62 -27.62 -20.95
N TRP A 108 4.55 -28.73 -20.20
CA TRP A 108 5.24 -28.87 -18.91
C TRP A 108 6.76 -28.65 -18.98
N LYS A 109 7.43 -29.05 -20.07
CA LYS A 109 8.88 -28.87 -20.26
C LYS A 109 9.27 -27.39 -20.33
N LEU A 110 8.53 -26.60 -21.10
CA LEU A 110 8.77 -25.16 -21.23
C LEU A 110 8.34 -24.41 -19.96
N ALA A 111 7.20 -24.79 -19.38
CA ALA A 111 6.72 -24.21 -18.13
C ALA A 111 7.74 -24.37 -16.98
N LEU A 112 8.34 -25.56 -16.84
CA LEU A 112 9.35 -25.82 -15.82
C LEU A 112 10.63 -25.00 -16.04
N ALA A 113 11.07 -24.85 -17.29
CA ALA A 113 12.19 -23.98 -17.63
C ALA A 113 11.92 -22.50 -17.29
N LEU A 114 10.72 -22.00 -17.58
CA LEU A 114 10.33 -20.63 -17.25
C LEU A 114 10.26 -20.40 -15.74
N VAL A 115 9.71 -21.35 -14.98
CA VAL A 115 9.70 -21.30 -13.50
C VAL A 115 11.12 -21.28 -12.93
N ALA A 116 12.05 -22.05 -13.49
CA ALA A 116 13.45 -22.05 -13.06
C ALA A 116 14.16 -20.70 -13.31
N ILE A 117 13.68 -19.89 -14.25
CA ILE A 117 14.23 -18.57 -14.57
C ILE A 117 13.65 -17.46 -13.67
N VAL A 118 12.48 -17.67 -13.07
CA VAL A 118 11.81 -16.67 -12.19
C VAL A 118 12.73 -16.11 -11.10
N PRO A 119 13.56 -16.91 -10.37
CA PRO A 119 14.48 -16.37 -9.37
C PRO A 119 15.49 -15.37 -9.94
N ILE A 120 15.96 -15.57 -11.18
CA ILE A 120 16.91 -14.67 -11.84
C ILE A 120 16.24 -13.32 -12.12
N LEU A 121 15.01 -13.34 -12.63
CA LEU A 121 14.21 -12.13 -12.82
C LEU A 121 13.92 -11.41 -11.50
N ALA A 122 13.58 -12.17 -10.45
CA ALA A 122 13.33 -11.63 -9.13
C ALA A 122 14.59 -10.98 -8.52
N LEU A 123 15.77 -11.57 -8.71
CA LEU A 123 17.04 -10.99 -8.27
C LEU A 123 17.36 -9.69 -9.03
N ALA A 124 17.20 -9.67 -10.35
CA ALA A 124 17.44 -8.49 -11.16
C ALA A 124 16.48 -7.33 -10.81
N GLY A 125 15.19 -7.61 -10.71
CA GLY A 125 14.18 -6.64 -10.28
C GLY A 125 14.36 -6.20 -8.82
N GLY A 126 14.75 -7.12 -7.94
CA GLY A 126 15.04 -6.82 -6.54
C GLY A 126 16.25 -5.89 -6.38
N LEU A 127 17.30 -6.07 -7.18
CA LEU A 127 18.44 -5.16 -7.22
C LEU A 127 18.03 -3.77 -7.68
N GLN A 128 17.24 -3.67 -8.75
CA GLN A 128 16.71 -2.39 -9.25
C GLN A 128 15.91 -1.67 -8.16
N LEU A 129 14.94 -2.34 -7.53
CA LEU A 129 14.12 -1.78 -6.46
C LEU A 129 14.96 -1.35 -5.25
N ARG A 130 16.03 -2.08 -4.92
CA ARG A 130 16.94 -1.73 -3.82
C ARG A 130 17.73 -0.46 -4.13
N VAL A 131 18.27 -0.33 -5.33
CA VAL A 131 18.99 0.87 -5.78
C VAL A 131 18.07 2.08 -5.78
N GLU A 132 16.86 1.92 -6.30
CA GLU A 132 15.85 2.99 -6.34
C GLU A 132 15.46 3.46 -4.94
N LYS A 133 15.08 2.54 -4.04
CA LYS A 133 14.73 2.88 -2.65
C LYS A 133 15.91 3.52 -1.89
N ALA A 134 17.14 3.07 -2.14
CA ALA A 134 18.32 3.64 -1.51
C ALA A 134 18.59 5.07 -2.00
N SER A 135 18.39 5.35 -3.30
CA SER A 135 18.49 6.71 -3.83
C SER A 135 17.43 7.61 -3.20
N GLN A 136 16.16 7.20 -3.25
CA GLN A 136 15.04 7.98 -2.72
C GLN A 136 15.22 8.39 -1.26
N ARG A 137 15.63 7.47 -0.38
CA ARG A 137 15.86 7.77 1.03
C ARG A 137 16.96 8.80 1.24
N ARG A 138 18.04 8.69 0.48
CA ARG A 138 19.20 9.57 0.62
C ARG A 138 18.94 10.93 -0.01
N ASP A 139 18.25 10.97 -1.15
CA ASP A 139 17.86 12.21 -1.81
C ASP A 139 16.91 13.01 -0.91
N ALA A 140 15.97 12.33 -0.23
CA ALA A 140 15.13 12.93 0.80
C ALA A 140 15.95 13.49 1.99
N HIS A 141 16.94 12.74 2.47
CA HIS A 141 17.83 13.19 3.55
C HIS A 141 18.65 14.42 3.13
N LEU A 142 19.27 14.42 1.95
CA LEU A 142 20.09 15.54 1.47
C LEU A 142 19.24 16.79 1.21
N MET A 143 18.00 16.62 0.74
CA MET A 143 17.06 17.72 0.52
C MET A 143 16.52 18.32 1.83
N SER A 144 16.55 17.55 2.94
CA SER A 144 15.98 17.99 4.22
C SER A 144 16.58 19.30 4.75
N HIS A 145 17.87 19.56 4.53
CA HIS A 145 18.52 20.81 4.94
C HIS A 145 18.01 22.02 4.15
N ALA A 146 17.82 21.88 2.83
CA ALA A 146 17.24 22.94 2.02
C ALA A 146 15.79 23.22 2.44
N VAL A 147 15.01 22.15 2.71
CA VAL A 147 13.64 22.26 3.22
C VAL A 147 13.61 22.95 4.57
N GLN A 148 14.53 22.62 5.49
CA GLN A 148 14.62 23.24 6.81
C GLN A 148 14.86 24.75 6.68
N VAL A 149 15.83 25.18 5.87
CA VAL A 149 16.11 26.60 5.63
C VAL A 149 14.90 27.33 5.05
N THR A 150 14.22 26.72 4.07
CA THR A 150 12.99 27.29 3.52
C THR A 150 11.88 27.39 4.56
N THR A 151 11.72 26.36 5.40
CA THR A 151 10.70 26.32 6.45
C THR A 151 10.95 27.43 7.47
N GLU A 152 12.17 27.55 7.99
CA GLU A 152 12.56 28.60 8.95
C GLU A 152 12.35 30.01 8.38
N SER A 153 12.67 30.19 7.09
CA SER A 153 12.48 31.46 6.37
C SER A 153 11.00 31.83 6.21
N ILE A 154 10.14 30.85 5.92
CA ILE A 154 8.70 31.07 5.72
C ILE A 154 8.00 31.31 7.06
N GLU A 155 8.32 30.52 8.08
CA GLU A 155 7.75 30.66 9.42
C GLU A 155 8.07 32.03 10.02
N ASN A 156 9.27 32.57 9.76
CA ASN A 156 9.75 33.85 10.27
C ASN A 156 9.84 34.95 9.20
N ILE A 157 8.98 34.90 8.17
CA ILE A 157 9.09 35.78 6.99
C ILE A 157 9.15 37.28 7.32
N ARG A 158 8.42 37.72 8.37
CA ARG A 158 8.45 39.11 8.82
C ARG A 158 9.84 39.53 9.32
N ALA A 159 10.48 38.69 10.14
CA ALA A 159 11.83 38.96 10.66
C ALA A 159 12.87 38.97 9.53
N VAL A 160 12.72 38.06 8.56
CA VAL A 160 13.61 38.02 7.38
C VAL A 160 13.51 39.32 6.58
N GLN A 161 12.30 39.83 6.35
CA GLN A 161 12.05 41.08 5.62
C GLN A 161 12.48 42.32 6.41
N GLU A 162 12.18 42.38 7.71
CA GLU A 162 12.58 43.49 8.58
C GLU A 162 14.10 43.64 8.67
N LEU A 163 14.83 42.52 8.62
CA LEU A 163 16.29 42.50 8.63
C LEU A 163 16.94 42.53 7.23
N ASN A 164 16.13 42.54 6.16
CA ASN A 164 16.59 42.52 4.76
C ASN A 164 17.56 41.36 4.47
N LEU A 165 17.25 40.17 5.01
CA LEU A 165 18.08 38.96 4.95
C LEU A 165 17.67 37.99 3.83
N GLU A 166 16.72 38.35 2.97
CA GLU A 166 16.26 37.52 1.86
C GLU A 166 17.41 37.01 0.96
N PRO A 167 18.40 37.85 0.58
CA PRO A 167 19.52 37.40 -0.25
C PRO A 167 20.39 36.35 0.47
N THR A 168 20.52 36.47 1.79
CA THR A 168 21.31 35.55 2.62
C THR A 168 20.64 34.18 2.71
N PHE A 169 19.34 34.14 3.01
CA PHE A 169 18.58 32.89 3.05
C PHE A 169 18.47 32.24 1.67
N PHE A 170 18.34 33.03 0.60
CA PHE A 170 18.39 32.51 -0.76
C PHE A 170 19.74 31.88 -1.09
N GLY A 171 20.86 32.54 -0.74
CA GLY A 171 22.20 31.98 -0.91
C GLY A 171 22.40 30.69 -0.12
N LEU A 172 21.91 30.64 1.12
CA LEU A 172 21.97 29.45 1.97
C LEU A 172 21.19 28.28 1.35
N PHE A 173 19.97 28.53 0.86
CA PHE A 173 19.15 27.55 0.16
C PHE A 173 19.86 27.00 -1.09
N VAL A 174 20.42 27.87 -1.93
CA VAL A 174 21.18 27.46 -3.12
C VAL A 174 22.39 26.61 -2.74
N SER A 175 23.12 26.97 -1.68
CA SER A 175 24.29 26.20 -1.24
C SER A 175 23.91 24.79 -0.76
N HIS A 176 22.77 24.65 -0.05
CA HIS A 176 22.24 23.35 0.36
C HIS A 176 21.68 22.51 -0.81
N LEU A 177 21.29 23.13 -1.94
CA LEU A 177 20.84 22.41 -3.13
C LEU A 177 21.96 21.87 -4.02
N LEU A 178 23.15 22.47 -3.97
CA LEU A 178 24.29 22.04 -4.81
C LEU A 178 24.70 20.59 -4.53
N VAL A 179 24.71 20.18 -3.26
CA VAL A 179 25.07 18.82 -2.85
C VAL A 179 24.07 17.77 -3.38
N PRO A 180 22.74 17.90 -3.15
CA PRO A 180 21.73 17.05 -3.77
C PRO A 180 21.84 17.00 -5.30
N PHE A 181 22.09 18.13 -5.96
CA PHE A 181 22.19 18.21 -7.42
C PHE A 181 23.34 17.36 -7.97
N ILE A 182 24.55 17.50 -7.40
CA ILE A 182 25.73 16.74 -7.85
C ILE A 182 25.55 15.24 -7.55
N GLU A 183 25.04 14.89 -6.37
CA GLU A 183 24.80 13.50 -5.99
C GLU A 183 23.71 12.84 -6.83
N SER A 184 22.63 13.55 -7.13
CA SER A 184 21.56 13.08 -8.02
C SER A 184 22.09 12.79 -9.41
N LYS A 185 22.95 13.66 -9.97
CA LYS A 185 23.57 13.43 -11.28
C LYS A 185 24.42 12.16 -11.31
N LYS A 186 25.26 11.93 -10.30
CA LYS A 186 26.07 10.70 -10.19
C LYS A 186 25.20 9.45 -10.08
N ARG A 187 24.09 9.54 -9.34
CA ARG A 187 23.21 8.40 -9.06
C ARG A 187 22.22 8.10 -10.15
N SER A 188 21.85 9.08 -10.96
CA SER A 188 21.09 8.86 -12.18
C SER A 188 21.77 7.83 -13.08
N ILE A 189 23.11 7.87 -13.18
CA ILE A 189 23.88 6.88 -13.94
C ILE A 189 23.75 5.47 -13.32
N LEU A 190 23.91 5.34 -12.00
CA LEU A 190 23.76 4.06 -11.32
C LEU A 190 22.35 3.49 -11.46
N PHE A 191 21.33 4.34 -11.34
CA PHE A 191 19.94 3.96 -11.57
C PHE A 191 19.71 3.50 -13.01
N ALA A 192 20.23 4.25 -13.99
CA ALA A 192 20.14 3.90 -15.40
C ALA A 192 20.81 2.55 -15.70
N LEU A 193 21.98 2.28 -15.11
CA LEU A 193 22.66 0.98 -15.25
C LEU A 193 21.87 -0.16 -14.61
N ALA A 194 21.31 0.04 -13.40
CA ALA A 194 20.49 -0.97 -12.74
C ALA A 194 19.19 -1.26 -13.53
N PHE A 195 18.56 -0.22 -14.06
CA PHE A 195 17.38 -0.33 -14.93
C PHE A 195 17.73 -1.07 -16.23
N ALA A 196 18.80 -0.67 -16.92
CA ALA A 196 19.25 -1.31 -18.15
C ALA A 196 19.61 -2.79 -17.93
N PHE A 197 20.25 -3.13 -16.80
CA PHE A 197 20.53 -4.52 -16.43
C PHE A 197 19.25 -5.32 -16.23
N SER A 198 18.29 -4.80 -15.46
CA SER A 198 17.00 -5.46 -15.20
C SER A 198 16.22 -5.71 -16.50
N GLN A 199 16.10 -4.70 -17.36
CA GLN A 199 15.45 -4.83 -18.67
C GLN A 199 16.22 -5.77 -19.61
N GLY A 200 17.55 -5.73 -19.59
CA GLY A 200 18.40 -6.62 -20.37
C GLY A 200 18.19 -8.09 -19.98
N VAL A 201 18.16 -8.40 -18.69
CA VAL A 201 17.85 -9.76 -18.20
C VAL A 201 16.47 -10.19 -18.67
N MET A 202 15.45 -9.32 -18.62
CA MET A 202 14.11 -9.65 -19.11
C MET A 202 14.11 -10.04 -20.60
N PHE A 203 14.76 -9.26 -21.47
CA PHE A 203 14.87 -9.60 -22.89
C PHE A 203 15.68 -10.87 -23.16
N LEU A 204 16.75 -11.11 -22.38
CA LEU A 204 17.51 -12.35 -22.46
C LEU A 204 16.64 -13.56 -22.09
N VAL A 205 15.81 -13.43 -21.05
CA VAL A 205 14.86 -14.49 -20.67
C VAL A 205 13.86 -14.75 -21.79
N TYR A 206 13.35 -13.72 -22.46
CA TYR A 206 12.46 -13.91 -23.62
C TYR A 206 13.18 -14.64 -24.75
N GLY A 207 14.42 -14.25 -25.06
CA GLY A 207 15.25 -14.93 -26.04
C GLY A 207 15.47 -16.41 -25.71
N CYS A 208 15.84 -16.72 -24.46
CA CYS A 208 16.02 -18.08 -23.98
C CYS A 208 14.72 -18.90 -24.05
N ALA A 209 13.59 -18.31 -23.63
CA ALA A 209 12.28 -18.95 -23.68
C ALA A 209 11.88 -19.35 -25.10
N PHE A 210 12.01 -18.43 -26.07
CA PHE A 210 11.69 -18.73 -27.46
C PHE A 210 12.71 -19.65 -28.12
N ARG A 211 14.00 -19.56 -27.76
CA ARG A 211 15.03 -20.48 -28.26
C ARG A 211 14.76 -21.92 -27.81
N LEU A 212 14.43 -22.11 -26.53
CA LEU A 212 14.04 -23.41 -25.98
C LEU A 212 12.71 -23.90 -26.56
N GLY A 213 11.72 -23.00 -26.69
CA GLY A 213 10.45 -23.30 -27.34
C GLY A 213 10.64 -23.77 -28.78
N ALA A 214 11.45 -23.07 -29.58
CA ALA A 214 11.78 -23.46 -30.95
C ALA A 214 12.48 -24.83 -31.01
N PHE A 215 13.39 -25.10 -30.07
CA PHE A 215 14.06 -26.41 -29.97
C PHE A 215 13.07 -27.55 -29.69
N LEU A 216 12.11 -27.35 -28.78
CA LEU A 216 11.05 -28.32 -28.50
C LEU A 216 10.14 -28.56 -29.72
N VAL A 217 9.85 -27.50 -30.48
CA VAL A 217 9.08 -27.59 -31.74
C VAL A 217 9.84 -28.38 -32.80
N THR A 218 11.14 -28.12 -32.98
CA THR A 218 11.96 -28.87 -33.97
C THR A 218 12.07 -30.36 -33.67
N ARG A 219 11.90 -30.77 -32.41
CA ARG A 219 11.89 -32.16 -31.99
C ARG A 219 10.50 -32.82 -32.06
N GLY A 220 9.47 -32.07 -32.47
CA GLY A 220 8.09 -32.57 -32.52
C GLY A 220 7.46 -32.79 -31.13
N GLU A 221 8.08 -32.32 -30.05
CA GLU A 221 7.57 -32.52 -28.69
C GLU A 221 6.50 -31.49 -28.29
N MET A 222 6.38 -30.40 -29.05
CA MET A 222 5.48 -29.29 -28.74
C MET A 222 5.10 -28.55 -30.02
N GLU A 223 3.85 -28.11 -30.13
CA GLU A 223 3.39 -27.28 -31.25
C GLU A 223 3.82 -25.82 -31.05
N ALA A 224 4.13 -25.11 -32.14
CA ALA A 224 4.46 -23.68 -32.10
C ALA A 224 3.38 -22.85 -31.39
N THR A 225 2.09 -23.16 -31.62
CA THR A 225 0.95 -22.50 -30.97
C THR A 225 1.01 -22.64 -29.44
N ASN A 226 1.40 -23.81 -28.94
CA ASN A 226 1.49 -24.06 -27.51
C ASN A 226 2.67 -23.29 -26.87
N VAL A 227 3.73 -22.99 -27.63
CA VAL A 227 4.87 -22.19 -27.13
C VAL A 227 4.40 -20.78 -26.79
N TYR A 228 3.65 -20.16 -27.69
CA TYR A 228 3.06 -18.84 -27.46
C TYR A 228 2.04 -18.85 -26.31
N ARG A 229 1.20 -19.89 -26.21
CA ARG A 229 0.24 -20.05 -25.10
C ARG A 229 0.97 -20.09 -23.75
N VAL A 230 1.97 -20.95 -23.60
CA VAL A 230 2.71 -21.09 -22.34
C VAL A 230 3.46 -19.80 -21.99
N PHE A 231 4.14 -19.18 -22.96
CA PHE A 231 4.89 -17.95 -22.74
C PHE A 231 3.99 -16.78 -22.31
N PHE A 232 2.94 -16.48 -23.07
CA PHE A 232 2.08 -15.33 -22.77
C PHE A 232 1.23 -15.52 -21.52
N THR A 233 0.79 -16.75 -21.22
CA THR A 233 0.03 -17.03 -19.98
C THR A 233 0.91 -16.81 -18.74
N MET A 234 2.16 -17.27 -18.78
CA MET A 234 3.11 -17.01 -17.70
C MET A 234 3.49 -15.52 -17.61
N ALA A 235 3.76 -14.86 -18.74
CA ALA A 235 4.11 -13.43 -18.77
C ALA A 235 3.01 -12.55 -18.20
N PHE A 236 1.74 -12.74 -18.60
CA PHE A 236 0.64 -11.96 -18.06
C PHE A 236 0.41 -12.26 -16.57
N SER A 237 0.62 -13.50 -16.13
CA SER A 237 0.52 -13.81 -14.70
C SER A 237 1.59 -13.11 -13.87
N ALA A 238 2.82 -13.00 -14.39
CA ALA A 238 3.91 -12.26 -13.74
C ALA A 238 3.55 -10.77 -13.56
N VAL A 239 2.88 -10.15 -14.55
CA VAL A 239 2.38 -8.78 -14.42
C VAL A 239 1.35 -8.67 -13.29
N SER A 240 0.42 -9.62 -13.17
CA SER A 240 -0.56 -9.65 -12.06
C SER A 240 0.12 -9.80 -10.69
N VAL A 241 1.15 -10.64 -10.57
CA VAL A 241 1.94 -10.73 -9.32
C VAL A 241 2.68 -9.43 -9.03
N GLY A 242 3.23 -8.79 -10.06
CA GLY A 242 3.92 -7.52 -9.93
C GLY A 242 3.02 -6.42 -9.38
N GLN A 243 1.79 -6.31 -9.89
CA GLN A 243 0.77 -5.37 -9.38
C GLN A 243 0.37 -5.68 -7.94
N TRP A 244 0.24 -6.95 -7.59
CA TRP A 244 0.00 -7.36 -6.20
C TRP A 244 1.14 -6.97 -5.26
N THR A 245 2.38 -7.22 -5.69
CA THR A 245 3.59 -6.93 -4.91
C THR A 245 3.75 -5.44 -4.64
N SER A 246 3.40 -4.58 -5.60
CA SER A 246 3.46 -3.11 -5.42
C SER A 246 2.44 -2.60 -4.39
N MET A 247 1.33 -3.32 -4.18
CA MET A 247 0.30 -2.99 -3.19
C MET A 247 0.59 -3.50 -1.78
N LEU A 248 1.64 -4.32 -1.60
CA LEU A 248 1.95 -4.94 -0.31
C LEU A 248 2.28 -3.92 0.81
N PRO A 249 3.12 -2.88 0.62
CA PRO A 249 3.42 -1.91 1.68
C PRO A 249 2.17 -1.20 2.21
N ASP A 250 1.29 -0.94 1.29
CA ASP A 250 0.00 -0.31 1.47
C ASP A 250 -0.92 -1.20 2.32
N TYR A 251 -1.00 -2.50 2.00
CA TYR A 251 -1.70 -3.48 2.83
C TYR A 251 -1.12 -3.58 4.25
N LEU A 252 0.21 -3.58 4.38
CA LEU A 252 0.87 -3.59 5.69
C LEU A 252 0.52 -2.35 6.52
N ARG A 253 0.51 -1.16 5.92
CA ARG A 253 0.06 0.08 6.58
C ARG A 253 -1.37 -0.07 7.09
N ALA A 254 -2.26 -0.62 6.27
CA ALA A 254 -3.64 -0.76 6.66
C ALA A 254 -3.88 -1.79 7.76
N ARG A 255 -3.07 -2.84 7.84
CA ARG A 255 -3.08 -3.76 8.98
C ARG A 255 -2.70 -3.05 10.28
N LEU A 256 -1.72 -2.14 10.24
CA LEU A 256 -1.34 -1.33 11.41
C LEU A 256 -2.46 -0.37 11.82
N SER A 257 -3.04 0.38 10.87
CA SER A 257 -4.20 1.24 11.13
C SER A 257 -5.40 0.45 11.67
N ALA A 258 -5.64 -0.76 11.18
CA ALA A 258 -6.68 -1.64 11.72
C ALA A 258 -6.43 -1.96 13.19
N GLY A 259 -5.20 -2.31 13.56
CA GLY A 259 -4.83 -2.55 14.96
C GLY A 259 -5.13 -1.34 15.87
N LEU A 260 -4.81 -0.13 15.42
CA LEU A 260 -5.12 1.10 16.17
C LEU A 260 -6.63 1.32 16.31
N VAL A 261 -7.41 1.07 15.25
CA VAL A 261 -8.87 1.20 15.27
C VAL A 261 -9.51 0.14 16.19
N PHE A 262 -9.05 -1.10 16.13
CA PHE A 262 -9.54 -2.18 17.00
C PHE A 262 -9.17 -1.94 18.47
N ASN A 263 -7.97 -1.42 18.76
CA ASN A 263 -7.61 -1.02 20.12
C ASN A 263 -8.55 0.06 20.68
N LEU A 264 -8.99 1.03 19.85
CA LEU A 264 -9.98 2.03 20.26
C LEU A 264 -11.39 1.44 20.42
N LEU A 265 -11.74 0.43 19.62
CA LEU A 265 -13.03 -0.23 19.66
C LEU A 265 -13.17 -1.14 20.89
N GLU A 266 -12.09 -1.82 21.29
CA GLU A 266 -12.04 -2.78 22.38
C GLU A 266 -11.58 -2.15 23.72
N ALA A 267 -11.28 -0.85 23.74
CA ALA A 267 -10.92 -0.15 24.97
C ALA A 267 -12.06 -0.21 25.99
N GLU A 268 -11.80 -0.85 27.13
CA GLU A 268 -12.72 -0.90 28.27
C GLU A 268 -12.60 0.38 29.12
N THR A 269 -13.73 0.87 29.64
CA THR A 269 -13.76 2.02 30.57
C THR A 269 -13.93 1.54 32.00
N GLU A 270 -13.10 2.03 32.92
CA GLU A 270 -13.21 1.71 34.34
C GLU A 270 -14.48 2.30 34.96
N ILE A 271 -14.86 3.49 34.50
CA ILE A 271 -16.07 4.20 34.91
C ILE A 271 -16.99 4.28 33.70
N ASP A 272 -18.02 3.43 33.69
CA ASP A 272 -18.97 3.33 32.59
C ASP A 272 -20.24 4.13 32.87
N GLY A 273 -20.34 5.31 32.25
CA GLY A 273 -21.52 6.17 32.35
C GLY A 273 -22.77 5.63 31.66
N TYR A 274 -22.64 4.61 30.82
CA TYR A 274 -23.75 3.96 30.11
C TYR A 274 -24.17 2.63 30.75
N SER A 275 -23.54 2.24 31.86
CA SER A 275 -23.91 1.03 32.59
C SER A 275 -25.25 1.20 33.30
N ASP A 276 -26.12 0.20 33.20
CA ASP A 276 -27.34 0.11 34.00
C ASP A 276 -27.08 -0.35 35.45
N GLY A 277 -25.83 -0.66 35.78
CA GLY A 277 -25.41 -1.09 37.11
C GLY A 277 -25.48 0.02 38.16
N GLY A 278 -25.62 -0.38 39.42
CA GLY A 278 -25.65 0.52 40.58
C GLY A 278 -27.01 0.62 41.26
N MET A 279 -27.02 1.23 42.44
CA MET A 279 -28.27 1.49 43.18
C MET A 279 -28.90 2.80 42.70
N ARG A 280 -30.23 2.81 42.56
CA ARG A 280 -31.03 4.01 42.25
C ARG A 280 -31.98 4.35 43.43
N PRO A 281 -31.45 4.72 44.61
CA PRO A 281 -32.27 5.02 45.78
C PRO A 281 -32.91 6.41 45.68
N ASP A 282 -33.97 6.64 46.46
CA ASP A 282 -34.53 7.98 46.65
C ASP A 282 -33.54 8.85 47.44
N VAL A 283 -33.12 9.98 46.87
CA VAL A 283 -31.93 10.71 47.34
C VAL A 283 -32.31 11.84 48.30
N SER A 284 -31.76 11.80 49.53
CA SER A 284 -31.77 12.95 50.46
C SER A 284 -30.62 13.92 50.14
N SER A 285 -30.83 15.23 50.22
CA SER A 285 -29.90 16.29 49.76
C SER A 285 -28.62 16.47 50.60
N ARG A 286 -28.18 15.47 51.38
CA ARG A 286 -26.96 15.55 52.21
C ARG A 286 -25.76 14.90 51.50
N VAL A 287 -24.70 15.69 51.31
CA VAL A 287 -23.41 15.24 50.76
C VAL A 287 -22.34 15.33 51.87
N SER A 288 -21.51 14.30 52.03
CA SER A 288 -20.35 14.33 52.94
C SER A 288 -19.11 13.76 52.27
N LEU A 289 -17.99 14.48 52.37
CA LEU A 289 -16.66 14.03 51.93
C LEU A 289 -15.88 13.61 53.19
N LYS A 290 -15.23 12.45 53.19
CA LYS A 290 -14.45 11.96 54.34
C LYS A 290 -13.06 11.50 53.88
N GLY A 291 -12.02 12.24 54.28
CA GLY A 291 -10.63 11.85 54.08
C GLY A 291 -10.25 11.54 52.62
N VAL A 292 -10.77 12.31 51.66
CA VAL A 292 -10.54 12.06 50.23
C VAL A 292 -9.16 12.59 49.83
N THR A 293 -8.34 11.73 49.24
CA THR A 293 -7.09 12.09 48.56
C THR A 293 -7.26 11.74 47.08
N PHE A 294 -6.86 12.65 46.19
CA PHE A 294 -7.01 12.51 44.75
C PHE A 294 -5.78 13.05 44.04
N ALA A 295 -5.32 12.34 43.02
CA ALA A 295 -4.28 12.78 42.09
C ALA A 295 -4.75 12.47 40.66
N TYR A 296 -4.47 13.38 39.72
CA TYR A 296 -4.81 13.14 38.32
C TYR A 296 -3.93 12.02 37.75
N PRO A 297 -4.49 11.08 36.96
CA PRO A 297 -3.71 10.01 36.33
C PRO A 297 -2.55 10.54 35.48
N SER A 298 -2.74 11.68 34.80
CA SER A 298 -1.72 12.34 33.98
C SER A 298 -0.60 13.01 34.79
N ARG A 299 -0.79 13.23 36.10
CA ARG A 299 0.17 13.88 37.01
C ARG A 299 0.05 13.27 38.43
N PRO A 300 0.58 12.06 38.65
CA PRO A 300 0.55 11.43 39.96
C PRO A 300 1.55 12.12 40.89
N GLN A 301 1.07 13.05 41.72
CA GLN A 301 1.79 13.63 42.86
C GLN A 301 0.90 13.55 44.09
#